data_AF-A0A979FTK8-F1
#
_entry.id   AF-A0A979FTK8-F1
#
_cell.length_a   1.000
_cell.length_b   1.000
_cell.length_c   1.000
_cell.angle_alpha   90.00
_cell.angle_beta   90.00
_cell.angle_gamma   90.00
#
_symmetry.space_group_name_H-M   'P 1'
#
loop_
_entity.id
_entity.type
_entity.pdbx_description
1 polymer ?
#
loop_
_entity_poly.entity_id
_entity_poly.type
_entity_poly.pdbx_seq_one_letter_code
_entity_poly.pdbx_strand_id
1 'polypeptide(L)'
;MHERVEIDESSRTAYELYKSTMDSKIKSQRRSFEVSLLNSCHSESKKEAITAYDKKNQYARNDASFGMAAEVRRSLETRIEQLFGTYVQRNNNMAMVEKAEERAKANKGPLGKTFGAVKEIVTAPVTLVESVVEDVAELISPSS
;
A
#
# COMPACT_ATOMS: atom_id res chain seq x y z
N MET A 1 19.94 -34.94 -5.30
CA MET A 1 19.18 -34.20 -4.26
C MET A 1 19.86 -32.89 -3.88
N HIS A 2 21.14 -32.90 -3.46
CA HIS A 2 21.88 -31.71 -3.01
C HIS A 2 21.73 -30.47 -3.93
N GLU A 3 21.97 -30.62 -5.24
CA GLU A 3 21.90 -29.54 -6.24
C GLU A 3 20.55 -28.81 -6.28
N ARG A 4 19.42 -29.51 -6.04
CA ARG A 4 18.11 -28.84 -5.96
C ARG A 4 18.01 -27.92 -4.75
N VAL A 5 18.59 -28.31 -3.61
CA VAL A 5 18.60 -27.48 -2.39
C VAL A 5 19.40 -26.20 -2.64
N GLU A 6 20.50 -26.27 -3.38
CA GLU A 6 21.32 -25.11 -3.76
C GLU A 6 20.59 -24.19 -4.75
N ILE A 7 19.86 -24.75 -5.71
CA ILE A 7 18.96 -24.02 -6.63
C ILE A 7 17.85 -23.30 -5.84
N ASP A 8 17.17 -23.98 -4.92
CA ASP A 8 16.09 -23.41 -4.10
C ASP A 8 16.63 -22.35 -3.10
N GLU A 9 17.82 -22.55 -2.50
CA GLU A 9 18.48 -21.59 -1.61
C GLU A 9 19.00 -20.34 -2.36
N SER A 10 19.58 -20.52 -3.55
CA SER A 10 20.00 -19.39 -4.39
C SER A 10 18.82 -18.53 -4.83
N SER A 11 17.67 -19.15 -5.14
CA SER A 11 16.40 -18.47 -5.41
C SER A 11 15.89 -17.69 -4.19
N ARG A 12 15.92 -18.30 -3.00
CA ARG A 12 15.60 -17.60 -1.74
C ARG A 12 16.53 -16.41 -1.48
N THR A 13 17.84 -16.57 -1.74
CA THR A 13 18.85 -15.51 -1.59
C THR A 13 18.52 -14.32 -2.51
N ALA A 14 18.25 -14.59 -3.79
CA ALA A 14 17.93 -13.57 -4.78
C ALA A 14 16.61 -12.83 -4.48
N TYR A 15 15.59 -13.54 -3.98
CA TYR A 15 14.33 -12.93 -3.58
C TYR A 15 14.50 -11.93 -2.41
N GLU A 16 15.27 -12.30 -1.38
CA GLU A 16 15.56 -11.40 -0.25
C GLU A 16 16.48 -10.24 -0.65
N LEU A 17 17.37 -10.42 -1.64
CA LEU A 17 18.15 -9.32 -2.24
C LEU A 17 17.22 -8.31 -2.93
N TYR A 18 16.34 -8.75 -3.84
CA TYR A 18 15.36 -7.87 -4.49
C TYR A 18 14.53 -7.08 -3.47
N LYS A 19 13.98 -7.79 -2.47
CA LYS A 19 13.14 -7.23 -1.41
C LYS A 19 13.91 -6.22 -0.56
N SER A 20 15.15 -6.50 -0.15
CA SER A 20 15.93 -5.59 0.68
C SER A 20 16.39 -4.34 -0.09
N THR A 21 16.79 -4.46 -1.36
CA THR A 21 17.11 -3.30 -2.22
C THR A 21 15.87 -2.41 -2.43
N MET A 22 14.69 -3.00 -2.71
CA MET A 22 13.43 -2.25 -2.87
C MET A 22 12.96 -1.60 -1.56
N ASP A 23 12.99 -2.32 -0.43
CA ASP A 23 12.67 -1.78 0.88
C ASP A 23 13.61 -0.61 1.26
N SER A 24 14.90 -0.70 0.91
CA SER A 24 15.89 0.35 1.16
C SER A 24 15.59 1.61 0.34
N LYS A 25 15.42 1.47 -0.99
CA LYS A 25 15.01 2.55 -1.90
C LYS A 25 13.72 3.24 -1.42
N ILE A 26 12.73 2.47 -0.97
CA ILE A 26 11.46 3.03 -0.48
C ILE A 26 11.63 3.72 0.88
N LYS A 27 12.39 3.15 1.83
CA LYS A 27 12.64 3.76 3.15
C LYS A 27 13.46 5.04 3.10
N SER A 28 14.32 5.22 2.10
CA SER A 28 15.08 6.47 1.92
C SER A 28 14.22 7.64 1.44
N GLN A 29 13.07 7.37 0.81
CA GLN A 29 12.23 8.39 0.21
C GLN A 29 11.19 8.92 1.23
N ARG A 30 11.12 10.24 1.38
CA ARG A 30 10.12 10.91 2.25
C ARG A 30 8.73 11.09 1.62
N ARG A 31 8.54 10.58 0.40
CA ARG A 31 7.34 10.79 -0.42
C ARG A 31 7.06 9.59 -1.32
N SER A 32 5.86 9.56 -1.89
CA SER A 32 5.54 8.67 -3.00
C SER A 32 6.49 8.88 -4.18
N PHE A 33 6.79 7.78 -4.87
CA PHE A 33 7.54 7.76 -6.12
C PHE A 33 6.63 8.10 -7.30
N GLU A 34 7.18 8.84 -8.26
CA GLU A 34 6.65 8.81 -9.63
C GLU A 34 6.69 7.38 -10.18
N VAL A 35 5.69 7.04 -11.01
CA VAL A 35 5.55 5.69 -11.60
C VAL A 35 6.79 5.30 -12.42
N SER A 36 7.37 6.26 -13.14
CA SER A 36 8.66 6.16 -13.85
C SER A 36 9.79 5.69 -12.94
N LEU A 37 10.02 6.38 -11.82
CA LEU A 37 11.11 6.12 -10.89
C LEU A 37 10.89 4.81 -10.11
N LEU A 38 9.65 4.50 -9.74
CA LEU A 38 9.29 3.22 -9.11
C LEU A 38 9.58 2.03 -10.05
N ASN A 39 9.22 2.16 -11.33
CA ASN A 39 9.48 1.14 -12.34
C ASN A 39 10.98 0.97 -12.63
N SER A 40 11.78 2.05 -12.62
CA SER A 40 13.25 1.97 -12.72
C SER A 40 13.84 1.21 -11.52
N CYS A 41 13.45 1.60 -10.30
CA CYS A 41 13.86 0.94 -9.06
C CYS A 41 13.56 -0.56 -9.06
N HIS A 42 12.39 -0.97 -9.51
CA HIS A 42 12.04 -2.39 -9.68
C HIS A 42 12.92 -3.05 -10.74
N SER A 43 13.08 -2.44 -11.92
CA SER A 43 13.84 -3.01 -13.05
C SER A 43 15.31 -3.25 -12.70
N GLU A 44 15.93 -2.29 -12.00
CA GLU A 44 17.29 -2.39 -11.44
C GLU A 44 17.39 -3.54 -10.43
N SER A 45 16.52 -3.54 -9.41
CA SER A 45 16.59 -4.52 -8.31
C SER A 45 16.27 -5.94 -8.79
N LYS A 46 15.35 -6.08 -9.76
CA LYS A 46 15.03 -7.36 -10.42
C LYS A 46 16.22 -7.85 -11.22
N LYS A 47 16.86 -6.99 -12.03
CA LYS A 47 18.06 -7.33 -12.80
C LYS A 47 19.20 -7.78 -11.88
N GLU A 48 19.41 -7.09 -10.76
CA GLU A 48 20.41 -7.46 -9.75
C GLU A 48 20.14 -8.85 -9.16
N ALA A 49 18.94 -9.08 -8.64
CA ALA A 49 18.54 -10.36 -8.05
C ALA A 49 18.63 -11.54 -9.04
N ILE A 50 18.16 -11.35 -10.27
CA ILE A 50 18.23 -12.36 -11.32
C ILE A 50 19.68 -12.62 -11.74
N THR A 51 20.53 -11.59 -11.84
CA THR A 51 21.97 -11.77 -12.11
C THR A 51 22.66 -12.54 -10.97
N ALA A 52 22.29 -12.29 -9.71
CA ALA A 52 22.83 -13.02 -8.56
C ALA A 52 22.40 -14.50 -8.54
N TYR A 53 21.16 -14.80 -8.95
CA TYR A 53 20.68 -16.17 -9.15
C TYR A 53 21.40 -16.87 -10.31
N ASP A 54 21.40 -16.25 -11.50
CA ASP A 54 22.00 -16.83 -12.71
C ASP A 54 23.51 -17.10 -12.51
N LYS A 55 24.22 -16.22 -11.79
CA LYS A 55 25.64 -16.40 -11.42
C LYS A 55 25.87 -17.58 -10.44
N LYS A 56 24.97 -17.84 -9.49
CA LYS A 56 25.07 -19.01 -8.60
C LYS A 56 24.82 -20.31 -9.37
N ASN A 57 23.88 -20.31 -10.31
CA ASN A 57 23.42 -21.51 -11.02
C ASN A 57 24.12 -21.76 -12.38
N GLN A 58 25.12 -20.94 -12.74
CA GLN A 58 25.82 -21.02 -14.04
C GLN A 58 26.47 -22.38 -14.38
N TYR A 59 26.66 -23.24 -13.36
CA TYR A 59 27.23 -24.58 -13.48
C TYR A 59 26.21 -25.72 -13.46
N ALA A 60 24.91 -25.44 -13.32
CA ALA A 60 23.82 -26.43 -13.39
C ALA A 60 23.56 -26.89 -14.84
N ARG A 61 24.63 -27.18 -15.60
CA ARG A 61 24.64 -27.53 -17.04
C ARG A 61 24.33 -29.01 -17.31
N ASN A 62 24.10 -29.81 -16.27
CA ASN A 62 23.56 -31.16 -16.41
C ASN A 62 22.07 -31.03 -16.82
N ASP A 63 21.60 -31.74 -17.85
CA ASP A 63 20.28 -31.50 -18.47
C ASP A 63 19.12 -31.43 -17.46
N ALA A 64 19.05 -32.37 -16.52
CA ALA A 64 18.02 -32.41 -15.49
C ALA A 64 18.06 -31.18 -14.55
N SER A 65 19.27 -30.72 -14.24
CA SER A 65 19.54 -29.61 -13.32
C SER A 65 19.34 -28.26 -13.98
N PHE A 66 19.63 -28.15 -15.28
CA PHE A 66 19.27 -27.00 -16.11
C PHE A 66 17.75 -26.81 -16.17
N GLY A 67 16.99 -27.89 -16.33
CA GLY A 67 15.53 -27.89 -16.27
C GLY A 67 15.00 -27.34 -14.94
N MET A 68 15.48 -27.88 -13.81
CA MET A 68 15.11 -27.41 -12.47
C MET A 68 15.49 -25.93 -12.25
N ALA A 69 16.70 -25.52 -12.65
CA ALA A 69 17.14 -24.13 -12.51
C ALA A 69 16.26 -23.17 -13.34
N ALA A 70 15.83 -23.56 -14.55
CA ALA A 70 14.95 -22.76 -15.39
C ALA A 70 13.50 -22.69 -14.88
N GLU A 71 13.02 -23.69 -14.14
CA GLU A 71 11.71 -23.67 -13.45
C GLU A 71 11.75 -22.77 -12.21
N VAL A 72 12.76 -22.93 -11.36
CA VAL A 72 12.94 -22.15 -10.13
C VAL A 72 13.22 -20.67 -10.45
N ARG A 73 13.90 -20.37 -11.57
CA ARG A 73 14.08 -19.00 -12.09
C ARG A 73 12.75 -18.32 -12.46
N ARG A 74 11.87 -19.01 -13.19
CA ARG A 74 10.53 -18.50 -13.53
C ARG A 74 9.67 -18.29 -12.29
N SER A 75 9.80 -19.18 -11.30
CA SER A 75 9.16 -19.04 -9.99
C SER A 75 9.68 -17.83 -9.20
N LEU A 76 10.98 -17.55 -9.26
CA LEU A 76 11.61 -16.36 -8.67
C LEU A 76 11.10 -15.07 -9.35
N GLU A 77 11.10 -15.00 -10.68
CA GLU A 77 10.60 -13.86 -11.45
C GLU A 77 9.12 -13.59 -11.12
N THR A 78 8.28 -14.63 -11.07
CA THR A 78 6.86 -14.52 -10.72
C THR A 78 6.65 -13.96 -9.31
N ARG A 79 7.43 -14.40 -8.33
CA ARG A 79 7.38 -13.89 -6.95
C ARG A 79 7.88 -12.45 -6.83
N ILE A 80 8.86 -12.05 -7.65
CA ILE A 80 9.35 -10.66 -7.74
C ILE A 80 8.24 -9.73 -8.24
N GLU A 81 7.48 -10.11 -9.28
CA GLU A 81 6.33 -9.35 -9.77
C GLU A 81 5.19 -9.25 -8.75
N GLN A 82 4.85 -10.37 -8.09
CA GLN A 82 3.84 -10.38 -7.02
C GLN A 82 4.20 -9.44 -5.89
N LEU A 83 5.47 -9.45 -5.44
CA LEU A 83 5.96 -8.50 -4.43
C LEU A 83 5.96 -7.06 -4.96
N PHE A 84 6.27 -6.84 -6.24
CA PHE A 84 6.21 -5.50 -6.85
C PHE A 84 4.81 -4.89 -6.82
N GLY A 85 3.76 -5.70 -7.07
CA GLY A 85 2.37 -5.26 -6.92
C GLY A 85 2.07 -4.66 -5.53
N THR A 86 2.63 -5.24 -4.47
CA THR A 86 2.49 -4.70 -3.10
C THR A 86 3.25 -3.38 -2.89
N TYR A 87 4.39 -3.20 -3.56
CA TYR A 87 5.13 -1.94 -3.54
C TYR A 87 4.38 -0.82 -4.30
N VAL A 88 3.77 -1.14 -5.44
CA VAL A 88 2.89 -0.22 -6.18
C VAL A 88 1.69 0.20 -5.32
N GLN A 89 1.02 -0.75 -4.65
CA GLN A 89 -0.08 -0.44 -3.74
C GLN A 89 0.36 0.46 -2.56
N ARG A 90 1.49 0.15 -1.92
CA ARG A 90 2.08 0.97 -0.84
C ARG A 90 2.39 2.40 -1.31
N ASN A 91 2.94 2.53 -2.52
CA ASN A 91 3.28 3.83 -3.11
C ASN A 91 2.02 4.67 -3.39
N ASN A 92 0.98 4.06 -3.96
CA ASN A 92 -0.29 4.73 -4.25
C ASN A 92 -0.97 5.21 -2.96
N ASN A 93 -0.96 4.40 -1.90
CA ASN A 93 -1.49 4.81 -0.59
C ASN A 93 -0.75 6.05 -0.04
N MET A 94 0.58 6.10 -0.16
CA MET A 94 1.38 7.26 0.25
C MET A 94 1.00 8.53 -0.56
N ALA A 95 0.84 8.40 -1.88
CA ALA A 95 0.39 9.49 -2.75
C ALA A 95 -1.02 10.01 -2.43
N MET A 96 -1.89 9.18 -1.86
CA MET A 96 -3.22 9.60 -1.41
C MET A 96 -3.16 10.35 -0.07
N VAL A 97 -2.30 9.92 0.86
CA VAL A 97 -2.08 10.62 2.14
C VAL A 97 -1.48 12.01 1.91
N GLU A 98 -0.49 12.13 1.02
CA GLU A 98 0.11 13.42 0.64
C GLU A 98 -0.92 14.42 0.13
N LYS A 99 -1.76 14.00 -0.82
CA LYS A 99 -2.83 14.83 -1.40
C LYS A 99 -3.91 15.20 -0.37
N ALA A 100 -4.17 14.34 0.61
CA ALA A 100 -5.07 14.64 1.72
C ALA A 100 -4.46 15.70 2.66
N GLU A 101 -3.18 15.57 3.01
CA GLU A 101 -2.46 16.57 3.80
C GLU A 101 -2.38 17.94 3.10
N GLU A 102 -2.10 17.98 1.80
CA GLU A 102 -2.03 19.22 1.02
C GLU A 102 -3.38 19.96 1.02
N ARG A 103 -4.49 19.23 0.82
CA ARG A 103 -5.85 19.78 0.95
C ARG A 103 -6.14 20.28 2.37
N ALA A 104 -5.74 19.52 3.39
CA ALA A 104 -5.92 19.90 4.80
C ALA A 104 -5.06 21.12 5.22
N LYS A 105 -3.95 21.39 4.52
CA LYS A 105 -3.14 22.60 4.67
C LYS A 105 -3.77 23.78 3.92
N ALA A 106 -4.24 23.59 2.69
CA ALA A 106 -4.92 24.62 1.91
C ALA A 106 -6.21 25.14 2.58
N ASN A 107 -7.00 24.25 3.18
CA ASN A 107 -8.24 24.62 3.87
C ASN A 107 -8.03 25.40 5.19
N LYS A 108 -6.79 25.57 5.68
CA LYS A 108 -6.46 26.39 6.87
C LYS A 108 -6.16 27.85 6.50
N GLY A 109 -6.94 28.39 5.55
CA GLY A 109 -6.91 29.81 5.18
C GLY A 109 -7.35 30.75 6.32
N PRO A 110 -7.22 32.09 6.13
CA PRO A 110 -7.22 33.08 7.22
C PRO A 110 -8.58 33.35 7.92
N LEU A 111 -9.59 32.49 7.77
CA LEU A 111 -10.94 32.66 8.35
C LEU A 111 -11.03 32.38 9.87
N GLY A 112 -9.90 32.15 10.55
CA GLY A 112 -9.85 31.92 12.01
C GLY A 112 -9.93 33.17 12.89
N LYS A 113 -10.43 34.33 12.40
CA LYS A 113 -10.36 35.63 13.10
C LYS A 113 -11.64 36.49 13.09
N THR A 114 -12.84 35.91 12.93
CA THR A 114 -14.11 36.66 13.03
C THR A 114 -15.20 35.92 13.82
N PHE A 115 -14.95 35.70 15.12
CA PHE A 115 -16.00 35.49 16.12
C PHE A 115 -15.86 36.49 17.27
N GLY A 116 -15.81 37.78 16.91
CA GLY A 116 -15.83 38.88 17.87
C GLY A 116 -17.27 39.26 18.21
N ALA A 117 -17.63 39.07 19.49
CA ALA A 117 -18.79 39.67 20.16
C ALA A 117 -20.15 39.64 19.43
N VAL A 118 -20.87 38.52 19.54
CA VAL A 118 -22.34 38.62 19.71
C VAL A 118 -22.58 38.94 21.18
N LYS A 119 -23.02 40.16 21.47
CA LYS A 119 -23.27 40.64 22.83
C LYS A 119 -24.69 40.26 23.29
N GLU A 120 -24.85 40.15 24.61
CA GLU A 120 -26.07 39.86 25.35
C GLU A 120 -27.39 40.38 24.75
N ILE A 121 -28.40 39.50 24.73
CA ILE A 121 -29.80 39.86 24.99
C ILE A 121 -30.26 38.97 26.15
N VAL A 122 -30.90 39.55 27.16
CA VAL A 122 -31.13 38.96 28.49
C VAL A 122 -32.62 38.90 28.81
N THR A 123 -33.07 37.82 29.47
CA THR A 123 -34.41 37.59 30.08
C THR A 123 -35.62 37.59 29.11
N ALA A 124 -36.72 36.86 29.34
CA ALA A 124 -37.12 35.72 30.20
C ALA A 124 -38.57 35.31 29.81
N PRO A 125 -39.30 34.38 30.48
CA PRO A 125 -38.91 33.28 31.38
C PRO A 125 -39.33 31.88 30.84
N VAL A 126 -39.06 30.82 31.62
CA VAL A 126 -39.52 29.43 31.35
C VAL A 126 -40.95 29.20 31.84
N THR A 127 -41.76 28.41 31.11
CA THR A 127 -43.04 27.84 31.57
C THR A 127 -43.19 26.38 31.09
N LEU A 128 -44.07 25.60 31.74
CA LEU A 128 -44.14 24.13 31.77
C LEU A 128 -45.62 23.66 31.86
N VAL A 129 -46.01 22.40 31.63
CA VAL A 129 -45.20 21.20 31.30
C VAL A 129 -45.32 20.83 29.79
N GLU A 130 -46.05 19.84 29.24
CA GLU A 130 -46.79 18.67 29.78
C GLU A 130 -46.96 17.59 28.68
N SER A 131 -47.13 16.31 29.05
CA SER A 131 -47.33 15.09 28.22
C SER A 131 -46.14 14.71 27.31
N VAL A 132 -45.46 13.55 27.40
CA VAL A 132 -45.78 12.14 27.73
C VAL A 132 -46.29 11.32 26.53
N VAL A 133 -45.36 10.53 25.97
CA VAL A 133 -45.44 9.11 25.53
C VAL A 133 -46.77 8.59 24.95
N GLU A 134 -46.74 8.05 23.71
CA GLU A 134 -47.01 6.62 23.45
C GLU A 134 -46.62 6.18 22.02
N ASP A 135 -46.41 4.88 21.84
CA ASP A 135 -46.13 4.22 20.56
C ASP A 135 -47.39 4.15 19.67
N VAL A 136 -47.20 4.30 18.35
CA VAL A 136 -48.06 3.63 17.36
C VAL A 136 -47.18 2.98 16.31
N ALA A 137 -47.06 1.67 16.39
CA ALA A 137 -46.54 0.85 15.32
C ALA A 137 -47.67 0.43 14.35
N GLU A 138 -47.26 -0.04 13.18
CA GLU A 138 -48.01 -0.95 12.29
C GLU A 138 -49.12 -0.42 11.35
N LEU A 139 -49.34 -1.21 10.29
CA LEU A 139 -50.54 -1.36 9.46
C LEU A 139 -51.11 -0.16 8.67
N ILE A 140 -50.60 0.06 7.44
CA ILE A 140 -51.48 0.16 6.25
C ILE A 140 -50.89 -0.63 5.05
N SER A 141 -51.38 -1.85 4.88
CA SER A 141 -51.47 -2.59 3.60
C SER A 141 -52.88 -2.33 3.00
N PRO A 142 -53.28 -2.73 1.76
CA PRO A 142 -52.76 -3.88 0.99
C PRO A 142 -52.88 -3.82 -0.57
N SER A 143 -52.66 -5.00 -1.18
CA SER A 143 -53.28 -5.53 -2.41
C SER A 143 -53.20 -4.78 -3.74
N SER A 144 -52.53 -5.41 -4.72
CA SER A 144 -53.21 -6.35 -5.64
C SER A 144 -52.24 -7.42 -6.13
#